data_AF-A0A7R9TTS5-F1
#
_entry.id   AF-A0A7R9TTS5-F1
#
_cell.length_a   1.000
_cell.length_b   1.000
_cell.length_c   1.000
_cell.angle_alpha   90.00
_cell.angle_beta   90.00
_cell.angle_gamma   90.00
#
_symmetry.space_group_name_H-M   'P 1'
#
loop_
_entity.id
_entity.type
_entity.pdbx_description
1 polymer ?
#
loop_
_entity_poly.entity_id
_entity_poly.type
_entity_poly.pdbx_seq_one_letter_code
_entity_poly.pdbx_strand_id
1 'polypeptide(L)'
;GSVGDEACLQDCKANGQFDVSTMGNVCNVGLMAQKAEEYGSHDKTFNIKQAGAVRVVDAKSGAIVFEHAVGEGDIWRMCQTKDEPIRDWVRLAVSRSRATGSPAIFWLDEQRAHDAVLIAKVNEYIKAHDTAGLDISIKKPEEAIKVSMARARSGKDTISVTGNVLRDYLTDLFPIIELGTSAKMLSIVPLLKGGGLFETGAGGSAPKHVQQFVEENHLRWDSLGEYLALAVSLEDLAAKAANAQAKALAKALNTAIGKLLDQNKSPGRKVMQLDNRGSHFYIAMWWAESMAEVDPSFAELAAALKAGEASITQEMIECQGKPVDIGGYWLPDAAKCAKAMRPSATFNALIDIPVKMSHLDPEGSRTVSDVYAKLETNLAEVRKNISEPLTLAEKIVYGHLDDPTTIPKRGETYLKLRPDRVAMQDATAQMALLQFISSGLPKAAVPSTIHCDHLIAAESGDMEDLGNAKKVNKEVYDF
;
A
#
# COMPACT_ATOMS: atom_id res chain seq x y z
N GLY A 1 -25.14 11.95 -2.71
CA GLY A 1 -25.39 11.82 -1.27
C GLY A 1 -26.83 11.46 -1.00
N SER A 2 -27.69 12.46 -0.80
CA SER A 2 -29.09 12.30 -0.34
C SER A 2 -29.90 11.23 -1.07
N VAL A 3 -29.68 11.10 -2.38
CA VAL A 3 -30.44 10.20 -3.26
C VAL A 3 -30.13 8.71 -2.99
N GLY A 4 -28.88 8.37 -2.67
CA GLY A 4 -28.49 6.99 -2.33
C GLY A 4 -28.94 6.58 -0.94
N ASP A 5 -28.80 7.47 0.03
CA ASP A 5 -29.18 7.24 1.43
C ASP A 5 -30.70 7.04 1.55
N GLU A 6 -31.49 7.87 0.86
CA GLU A 6 -32.95 7.74 0.85
C GLU A 6 -33.38 6.41 0.19
N ALA A 7 -32.76 6.02 -0.93
CA ALA A 7 -33.07 4.75 -1.57
C ALA A 7 -32.76 3.55 -0.65
N CYS A 8 -31.61 3.55 0.03
CA CYS A 8 -31.25 2.51 0.99
C CYS A 8 -32.19 2.48 2.19
N LEU A 9 -32.55 3.65 2.73
CA LEU A 9 -33.49 3.75 3.85
C LEU A 9 -34.87 3.20 3.48
N GLN A 10 -35.39 3.56 2.30
CA GLN A 10 -36.68 3.07 1.83
C GLN A 10 -36.65 1.57 1.54
N ASP A 11 -35.56 1.05 0.98
CA ASP A 11 -35.37 -0.39 0.80
C ASP A 11 -35.37 -1.15 2.13
N CYS A 12 -34.63 -0.66 3.14
CA CYS A 12 -34.63 -1.26 4.47
C CYS A 12 -36.00 -1.18 5.17
N LYS A 13 -36.77 -0.10 4.96
CA LYS A 13 -38.16 0.00 5.45
C LYS A 13 -39.08 -1.03 4.80
N ALA A 14 -38.90 -1.30 3.51
CA ALA A 14 -39.75 -2.21 2.75
C ALA A 14 -39.38 -3.68 2.98
N ASN A 15 -38.09 -3.99 3.04
CA ASN A 15 -37.56 -5.35 2.98
C ASN A 15 -36.85 -5.80 4.27
N GLY A 16 -36.79 -4.94 5.29
CA GLY A 16 -36.02 -5.18 6.51
C GLY A 16 -34.52 -5.01 6.33
N GLN A 17 -33.76 -5.24 7.42
CA GLN A 17 -32.30 -5.17 7.40
C GLN A 17 -31.70 -6.21 6.43
N PHE A 18 -30.53 -5.91 5.86
CA PHE A 18 -29.78 -6.89 5.07
C PHE A 18 -29.35 -8.09 5.93
N ASP A 19 -29.41 -9.29 5.36
CA ASP A 19 -28.83 -10.49 5.96
C ASP A 19 -27.40 -10.67 5.45
N VAL A 20 -26.43 -10.30 6.29
CA VAL A 20 -25.00 -10.36 5.96
C VAL A 20 -24.49 -11.79 5.72
N SER A 21 -25.21 -12.82 6.15
CA SER A 21 -24.81 -14.21 5.95
C SER A 21 -25.11 -14.75 4.55
N THR A 22 -26.03 -14.10 3.83
CA THR A 22 -26.53 -14.55 2.52
C THR A 22 -26.45 -13.49 1.42
N MET A 23 -26.19 -12.23 1.77
CA MET A 23 -26.10 -11.16 0.77
C MET A 23 -24.89 -11.29 -0.15
N GLY A 24 -25.05 -10.82 -1.39
CA GLY A 24 -23.93 -10.55 -2.29
C GLY A 24 -23.25 -9.23 -1.96
N ASN A 25 -22.17 -8.90 -2.68
CA ASN A 25 -21.41 -7.67 -2.47
C ASN A 25 -21.71 -6.57 -3.50
N VAL A 26 -21.38 -5.33 -3.13
CA VAL A 26 -21.29 -4.22 -4.08
C VAL A 26 -19.91 -3.56 -4.00
N CYS A 27 -19.02 -3.96 -4.90
CA CYS A 27 -17.69 -3.35 -5.02
C CYS A 27 -17.74 -2.06 -5.88
N ASN A 28 -16.66 -1.27 -5.87
CA ASN A 28 -16.60 0.02 -6.57
C ASN A 28 -15.38 0.17 -7.49
N VAL A 29 -15.59 0.82 -8.64
CA VAL A 29 -14.56 1.34 -9.54
C VAL A 29 -14.77 2.85 -9.67
N GLY A 30 -13.92 3.62 -8.99
CA GLY A 30 -14.06 5.08 -8.85
C GLY A 30 -13.16 5.90 -9.78
N LEU A 31 -13.73 6.91 -10.43
CA LEU A 31 -12.98 7.91 -11.20
C LEU A 31 -12.37 8.97 -10.27
N MET A 32 -11.06 8.89 -10.02
CA MET A 32 -10.38 9.78 -9.05
C MET A 32 -9.06 10.40 -9.50
N ALA A 33 -8.42 9.83 -10.54
CA ALA A 33 -7.08 10.22 -10.94
C ALA A 33 -6.99 11.71 -11.31
N GLN A 34 -5.89 12.35 -10.91
CA GLN A 34 -5.59 13.75 -11.17
C GLN A 34 -6.63 14.74 -10.61
N LYS A 35 -7.16 14.45 -9.41
CA LYS A 35 -8.19 15.26 -8.71
C LYS A 35 -9.44 15.46 -9.58
N ALA A 36 -10.00 14.35 -10.06
CA ALA A 36 -11.19 14.37 -10.90
C ALA A 36 -12.38 15.02 -10.18
N GLU A 37 -13.20 15.75 -10.95
CA GLU A 37 -14.50 16.28 -10.54
C GLU A 37 -14.40 17.24 -9.33
N GLU A 38 -15.23 17.05 -8.30
CA GLU A 38 -15.35 17.96 -7.15
C GLU A 38 -14.07 18.04 -6.31
N TYR A 39 -13.26 16.98 -6.21
CA TYR A 39 -12.04 16.98 -5.38
C TYR A 39 -10.92 17.84 -5.98
N GLY A 40 -11.07 18.27 -7.23
CA GLY A 40 -10.18 19.22 -7.90
C GLY A 40 -10.67 20.66 -7.89
N SER A 41 -11.79 20.96 -7.22
CA SER A 41 -12.50 22.24 -7.34
C SER A 41 -12.20 23.26 -6.24
N HIS A 42 -11.36 22.94 -5.26
CA HIS A 42 -11.12 23.77 -4.08
C HIS A 42 -10.65 25.20 -4.43
N ASP A 43 -9.75 25.33 -5.39
CA ASP A 43 -9.22 26.59 -5.93
C ASP A 43 -10.18 27.28 -6.92
N LYS A 44 -11.31 26.63 -7.25
CA LYS A 44 -12.33 27.06 -8.22
C LYS A 44 -13.71 27.15 -7.59
N THR A 45 -13.78 27.34 -6.27
CA THR A 45 -15.01 27.50 -5.51
C THR A 45 -15.03 28.88 -4.87
N PHE A 46 -16.10 29.65 -5.13
CA PHE A 46 -16.21 31.04 -4.72
C PHE A 46 -17.55 31.31 -4.05
N ASN A 47 -17.52 32.05 -2.94
CA ASN A 47 -18.71 32.66 -2.34
C ASN A 47 -18.95 34.02 -3.02
N ILE A 48 -20.07 34.13 -3.71
CA ILE A 48 -20.44 35.30 -4.51
C ILE A 48 -20.82 36.45 -3.59
N LYS A 49 -20.18 37.60 -3.80
CA LYS A 49 -20.35 38.80 -2.96
C LYS A 49 -21.39 39.79 -3.45
N GLN A 50 -21.83 39.66 -4.70
CA GLN A 50 -22.83 40.53 -5.29
C GLN A 50 -23.55 39.79 -6.42
N ALA A 51 -24.85 40.03 -6.56
CA ALA A 51 -25.64 39.50 -7.67
C ALA A 51 -25.08 39.97 -9.03
N GLY A 52 -25.08 39.08 -10.01
CA GLY A 52 -24.50 39.32 -11.33
C GLY A 52 -24.43 38.03 -12.15
N ALA A 53 -23.32 37.86 -12.89
CA ALA A 53 -23.06 36.65 -13.65
C ALA A 53 -21.61 36.18 -13.50
N VAL A 54 -21.40 34.87 -13.43
CA VAL A 54 -20.08 34.24 -13.51
C VAL A 54 -19.89 33.63 -14.88
N ARG A 55 -18.81 34.01 -15.57
CA ARG A 55 -18.46 33.55 -16.93
C ARG A 55 -17.16 32.77 -16.91
N VAL A 56 -17.14 31.65 -17.62
CA VAL A 56 -15.89 30.96 -17.98
C VAL A 56 -15.58 31.30 -19.42
N VAL A 57 -14.40 31.84 -19.66
CA VAL A 57 -13.97 32.34 -20.98
C VAL A 57 -12.70 31.64 -21.43
N ASP A 58 -12.57 31.43 -22.74
CA ASP A 58 -11.31 31.01 -23.33
C ASP A 58 -10.29 32.15 -23.22
N ALA A 59 -9.14 31.87 -22.61
CA ALA A 59 -8.15 32.89 -22.28
C ALA A 59 -7.50 33.54 -23.52
N LYS A 60 -7.56 32.89 -24.69
CA LYS A 60 -6.92 33.40 -25.92
C LYS A 60 -7.89 34.21 -26.78
N SER A 61 -9.09 33.70 -26.98
CA SER A 61 -10.11 34.30 -27.85
C SER A 61 -11.07 35.22 -27.11
N GLY A 62 -11.17 35.11 -25.78
CA GLY A 62 -12.16 35.81 -24.97
C GLY A 62 -13.59 35.27 -25.15
N ALA A 63 -13.78 34.20 -25.94
CA ALA A 63 -15.08 33.59 -26.16
C ALA A 63 -15.63 32.99 -24.86
N ILE A 64 -16.91 33.24 -24.57
CA ILE A 64 -17.59 32.63 -23.43
C ILE A 64 -17.80 31.15 -23.72
N VAL A 65 -17.30 30.30 -22.82
CA VAL A 65 -17.53 28.85 -22.84
C VAL A 65 -18.89 28.54 -22.22
N PHE A 66 -19.17 29.11 -21.04
CA PHE A 66 -20.47 29.07 -20.38
C PHE A 66 -20.61 30.20 -19.34
N GLU A 67 -21.86 30.51 -18.97
CA GLU A 67 -22.22 31.58 -18.05
C GLU A 67 -23.35 31.13 -17.10
N HIS A 68 -23.32 31.63 -15.87
CA HIS A 68 -24.41 31.47 -14.90
C HIS A 68 -24.78 32.82 -14.30
N ALA A 69 -26.08 33.09 -14.20
CA ALA A 69 -26.58 34.15 -13.33
C ALA A 69 -26.38 33.72 -11.87
N VAL A 70 -25.92 34.63 -11.01
CA VAL A 70 -25.64 34.38 -9.59
C VAL A 70 -26.19 35.50 -8.71
N GLY A 71 -26.62 35.15 -7.51
CA GLY A 71 -27.02 36.07 -6.44
C GLY A 71 -25.91 36.30 -5.42
N GLU A 72 -26.10 37.29 -4.54
CA GLU A 72 -25.26 37.45 -3.36
C GLU A 72 -25.43 36.27 -2.40
N GLY A 73 -24.32 35.71 -1.91
CA GLY A 73 -24.31 34.56 -1.01
C GLY A 73 -24.25 33.21 -1.72
N ASP A 74 -24.47 33.15 -3.03
CA ASP A 74 -24.36 31.91 -3.80
C ASP A 74 -22.94 31.31 -3.71
N ILE A 75 -22.86 29.98 -3.75
CA ILE A 75 -21.59 29.26 -3.90
C ILE A 75 -21.47 28.82 -5.35
N TRP A 76 -20.59 29.47 -6.09
CA TRP A 76 -20.27 29.04 -7.46
C TRP A 76 -19.04 28.15 -7.47
N ARG A 77 -19.06 27.09 -8.29
CA ARG A 77 -17.99 26.11 -8.35
C ARG A 77 -17.77 25.59 -9.77
N MET A 78 -16.50 25.40 -10.13
CA MET A 78 -16.11 24.72 -11.37
C MET A 78 -15.28 23.47 -11.09
N CYS A 79 -15.68 22.36 -11.73
CA CYS A 79 -15.01 21.07 -11.65
C CYS A 79 -14.36 20.73 -13.00
N GLN A 80 -13.36 19.85 -12.99
CA GLN A 80 -12.70 19.39 -14.21
C GLN A 80 -12.31 17.92 -14.09
N THR A 81 -12.36 17.21 -15.21
CA THR A 81 -11.92 15.82 -15.32
C THR A 81 -11.20 15.65 -16.64
N LYS A 82 -10.00 15.07 -16.60
CA LYS A 82 -9.17 14.88 -17.79
C LYS A 82 -9.51 13.58 -18.51
N ASP A 83 -9.20 13.54 -19.80
CA ASP A 83 -9.56 12.44 -20.69
C ASP A 83 -8.86 11.11 -20.34
N GLU A 84 -7.55 11.16 -20.05
CA GLU A 84 -6.74 9.99 -19.70
C GLU A 84 -7.30 9.26 -18.46
N PRO A 85 -7.63 9.94 -17.33
CA PRO A 85 -8.38 9.34 -16.23
C PRO A 85 -9.68 8.62 -16.62
N ILE A 86 -10.47 9.19 -17.54
CA ILE A 86 -11.76 8.59 -17.97
C ILE A 86 -11.51 7.30 -18.76
N ARG A 87 -10.50 7.28 -19.64
CA ARG A 87 -10.12 6.07 -20.40
C ARG A 87 -9.68 4.94 -19.46
N ASP A 88 -8.83 5.26 -18.49
CA ASP A 88 -8.36 4.26 -17.53
C ASP A 88 -9.49 3.75 -16.63
N TRP A 89 -10.41 4.63 -16.23
CA TRP A 89 -11.60 4.27 -15.46
C TRP A 89 -12.51 3.27 -16.21
N VAL A 90 -12.75 3.50 -17.51
CA VAL A 90 -13.52 2.56 -18.36
C VAL A 90 -12.77 1.23 -18.53
N ARG A 91 -11.45 1.28 -18.80
CA ARG A 91 -10.60 0.09 -18.89
C ARG A 91 -10.68 -0.74 -17.62
N LEU A 92 -10.58 -0.10 -16.45
CA LEU A 92 -10.62 -0.75 -15.15
C LEU A 92 -11.98 -1.40 -14.89
N ALA A 93 -13.08 -0.72 -15.22
CA ALA A 93 -14.44 -1.27 -15.10
C ALA A 93 -14.61 -2.57 -15.91
N VAL A 94 -14.19 -2.56 -17.19
CA VAL A 94 -14.23 -3.76 -18.04
C VAL A 94 -13.34 -4.86 -17.48
N SER A 95 -12.12 -4.52 -17.07
CA SER A 95 -11.16 -5.48 -16.50
C SER A 95 -11.70 -6.15 -15.24
N ARG A 96 -12.36 -5.39 -14.35
CA ARG A 96 -12.96 -5.93 -13.12
C ARG A 96 -14.17 -6.80 -13.42
N SER A 97 -15.08 -6.37 -14.30
CA SER A 97 -16.22 -7.19 -14.71
C SER A 97 -15.79 -8.52 -15.34
N ARG A 98 -14.74 -8.50 -16.16
CA ARG A 98 -14.13 -9.71 -16.73
C ARG A 98 -13.54 -10.63 -15.67
N ALA A 99 -12.80 -10.07 -14.71
CA ALA A 99 -12.10 -10.84 -13.68
C ALA A 99 -13.07 -11.50 -12.68
N THR A 100 -14.19 -10.86 -12.35
CA THR A 100 -15.14 -11.37 -11.35
C THR A 100 -16.37 -12.05 -11.96
N GLY A 101 -16.67 -11.81 -13.23
CA GLY A 101 -17.92 -12.22 -13.87
C GLY A 101 -19.15 -11.43 -13.38
N SER A 102 -18.97 -10.44 -12.52
CA SER A 102 -20.06 -9.61 -11.98
C SER A 102 -20.46 -8.54 -12.99
N PRO A 103 -21.76 -8.16 -13.05
CA PRO A 103 -22.20 -7.06 -13.88
C PRO A 103 -21.63 -5.74 -13.36
N ALA A 104 -21.26 -4.86 -14.30
CA ALA A 104 -20.79 -3.51 -14.00
C ALA A 104 -21.81 -2.47 -14.43
N ILE A 105 -22.20 -1.61 -13.50
CA ILE A 105 -23.17 -0.54 -13.74
C ILE A 105 -22.42 0.78 -13.61
N PHE A 106 -22.43 1.60 -14.66
CA PHE A 106 -21.99 2.99 -14.63
C PHE A 106 -23.11 3.88 -14.07
N TRP A 107 -22.85 4.57 -12.96
CA TRP A 107 -23.86 5.36 -12.25
C TRP A 107 -23.81 6.80 -12.73
N LEU A 108 -24.49 7.06 -13.85
CA LEU A 108 -24.47 8.34 -14.55
C LEU A 108 -25.90 8.75 -14.89
N ASP A 109 -26.25 10.00 -14.59
CA ASP A 109 -27.56 10.57 -14.90
C ASP A 109 -27.48 11.47 -16.14
N GLU A 110 -28.13 11.08 -17.24
CA GLU A 110 -28.15 11.88 -18.48
C GLU A 110 -28.74 13.29 -18.30
N GLN A 111 -29.52 13.52 -17.24
CA GLN A 111 -30.05 14.84 -16.90
C GLN A 111 -29.01 15.77 -16.24
N ARG A 112 -27.90 15.21 -15.74
CA ARG A 112 -26.72 16.00 -15.33
C ARG A 112 -25.84 16.25 -16.57
N ALA A 113 -25.65 17.52 -16.93
CA ALA A 113 -24.82 17.89 -18.07
C ALA A 113 -23.40 17.29 -18.04
N HIS A 114 -22.78 17.20 -16.85
CA HIS A 114 -21.49 16.53 -16.66
C HIS A 114 -21.54 15.03 -16.96
N ASP A 115 -22.54 14.33 -16.41
CA ASP A 115 -22.71 12.90 -16.59
C ASP A 115 -23.07 12.56 -18.03
N ALA A 116 -23.86 13.39 -18.73
CA ALA A 116 -24.14 13.22 -20.16
C ALA A 116 -22.86 13.21 -21.01
N VAL A 117 -21.89 14.07 -20.70
CA VAL A 117 -20.57 14.07 -21.36
C VAL A 117 -19.78 12.81 -21.00
N LEU A 118 -19.82 12.37 -19.73
CA LEU A 118 -19.19 11.10 -19.32
C LEU A 118 -19.83 9.89 -20.01
N ILE A 119 -21.15 9.84 -20.18
CA ILE A 119 -21.86 8.78 -20.89
C ILE A 119 -21.35 8.67 -22.33
N ALA A 120 -21.21 9.80 -23.02
CA ALA A 120 -20.66 9.82 -24.38
C ALA A 120 -19.22 9.27 -24.42
N LYS A 121 -18.37 9.64 -23.45
CA LYS A 121 -16.99 9.13 -23.31
C LYS A 121 -16.96 7.64 -23.00
N VAL A 122 -17.80 7.15 -22.09
CA VAL A 122 -17.93 5.72 -21.75
C VAL A 122 -18.33 4.92 -22.98
N ASN A 123 -19.37 5.35 -23.70
CA ASN A 123 -19.84 4.69 -24.92
C ASN A 123 -18.79 4.66 -26.03
N GLU A 124 -17.90 5.66 -26.08
CA GLU A 124 -16.79 5.66 -27.03
C GLU A 124 -15.67 4.70 -26.60
N TYR A 125 -15.23 4.78 -25.35
CA TYR A 125 -14.06 4.03 -24.88
C TYR A 125 -14.33 2.56 -24.66
N ILE A 126 -15.57 2.18 -24.34
CA ILE A 126 -15.93 0.77 -24.19
C ILE A 126 -15.73 -0.03 -25.48
N LYS A 127 -15.80 0.62 -26.66
CA LYS A 127 -15.57 -0.01 -27.97
C LYS A 127 -14.13 -0.49 -28.17
N ALA A 128 -13.18 0.06 -27.41
CA ALA A 128 -11.77 -0.33 -27.47
C ALA A 128 -11.45 -1.57 -26.62
N HIS A 129 -12.45 -2.17 -25.97
CA HIS A 129 -12.29 -3.30 -25.07
C HIS A 129 -13.15 -4.48 -25.51
N ASP A 130 -12.68 -5.70 -25.24
CA ASP A 130 -13.50 -6.90 -25.43
C ASP A 130 -14.55 -7.00 -24.32
N THR A 131 -15.80 -6.74 -24.67
CA THR A 131 -16.97 -6.86 -23.78
C THR A 131 -17.81 -8.11 -24.06
N ALA A 132 -17.34 -9.06 -24.87
CA ALA A 132 -18.10 -10.26 -25.18
C ALA A 132 -18.39 -11.05 -23.89
N GLY A 133 -19.66 -11.33 -23.63
CA GLY A 133 -20.09 -12.05 -22.42
C GLY A 133 -20.06 -11.23 -21.12
N LEU A 134 -19.84 -9.92 -21.17
CA LEU A 134 -19.94 -9.03 -20.01
C LEU A 134 -21.31 -8.34 -19.96
N ASP A 135 -21.86 -8.19 -18.76
CA ASP A 135 -23.04 -7.36 -18.50
C ASP A 135 -22.56 -5.99 -18.00
N ILE A 136 -22.49 -5.03 -18.93
CA ILE A 136 -22.09 -3.65 -18.66
C ILE A 136 -23.24 -2.73 -19.06
N SER A 137 -23.72 -1.92 -18.12
CA SER A 137 -24.85 -1.00 -18.36
C SER A 137 -24.61 0.37 -17.76
N ILE A 138 -25.36 1.36 -18.22
CA ILE A 138 -25.40 2.72 -17.66
C ILE A 138 -26.78 2.93 -17.05
N LYS A 139 -26.83 3.42 -15.80
CA LYS A 139 -28.07 3.73 -15.09
C LYS A 139 -27.91 4.99 -14.26
N LYS A 140 -28.99 5.76 -14.10
CA LYS A 140 -28.98 6.88 -13.14
C LYS A 140 -28.76 6.34 -11.71
N PRO A 141 -28.07 7.09 -10.82
CA PRO A 141 -27.70 6.60 -9.50
C PRO A 141 -28.85 5.97 -8.68
N GLU A 142 -30.06 6.54 -8.75
CA GLU A 142 -31.27 6.00 -8.09
C GLU A 142 -31.66 4.60 -8.54
N GLU A 143 -31.53 4.32 -9.83
CA GLU A 143 -31.86 3.01 -10.39
C GLU A 143 -30.73 2.02 -10.15
N ALA A 144 -29.49 2.50 -10.31
CA ALA A 144 -28.29 1.69 -10.11
C ALA A 144 -28.21 1.15 -8.67
N ILE A 145 -28.49 1.99 -7.66
CA ILE A 145 -28.48 1.54 -6.26
C ILE A 145 -29.61 0.55 -5.98
N LYS A 146 -30.82 0.76 -6.51
CA LYS A 146 -31.95 -0.18 -6.35
C LYS A 146 -31.65 -1.55 -6.95
N VAL A 147 -31.08 -1.58 -8.15
CA VAL A 147 -30.65 -2.84 -8.80
C VAL A 147 -29.55 -3.51 -7.97
N SER A 148 -28.56 -2.75 -7.50
CA SER A 148 -27.46 -3.29 -6.70
C SER A 148 -27.95 -3.89 -5.38
N MET A 149 -28.83 -3.20 -4.65
CA MET A 149 -29.43 -3.69 -3.41
C MET A 149 -30.31 -4.93 -3.64
N ALA A 150 -31.14 -4.93 -4.68
CA ALA A 150 -31.97 -6.09 -5.01
C ALA A 150 -31.13 -7.33 -5.34
N ARG A 151 -30.02 -7.13 -6.09
CA ARG A 151 -29.04 -8.19 -6.36
C ARG A 151 -28.34 -8.66 -5.10
N ALA A 152 -27.85 -7.75 -4.27
CA ALA A 152 -27.21 -8.06 -3.00
C ALA A 152 -28.14 -8.90 -2.09
N ARG A 153 -29.41 -8.51 -1.93
CA ARG A 153 -30.41 -9.30 -1.17
C ARG A 153 -30.67 -10.69 -1.75
N SER A 154 -30.39 -10.90 -3.04
CA SER A 154 -30.51 -12.20 -3.71
C SER A 154 -29.20 -13.01 -3.73
N GLY A 155 -28.18 -12.61 -2.96
CA GLY A 155 -26.88 -13.28 -2.94
C GLY A 155 -26.02 -13.04 -4.17
N LYS A 156 -26.27 -11.95 -4.92
CA LYS A 156 -25.60 -11.66 -6.20
C LYS A 156 -24.79 -10.37 -6.14
N ASP A 157 -23.60 -10.41 -6.74
CA ASP A 157 -22.65 -9.31 -6.73
C ASP A 157 -22.91 -8.27 -7.81
N THR A 158 -22.50 -7.02 -7.57
CA THR A 158 -22.57 -5.93 -8.56
C THR A 158 -21.35 -5.02 -8.45
N ILE A 159 -20.77 -4.61 -9.58
CA ILE A 159 -19.72 -3.59 -9.62
C ILE A 159 -20.37 -2.23 -9.85
N SER A 160 -20.24 -1.32 -8.89
CA SER A 160 -20.59 0.09 -9.05
C SER A 160 -19.45 0.84 -9.72
N VAL A 161 -19.70 1.50 -10.84
CA VAL A 161 -18.69 2.26 -11.60
C VAL A 161 -19.08 3.72 -11.56
N THR A 162 -18.36 4.53 -10.77
CA THR A 162 -18.86 5.84 -10.33
C THR A 162 -17.82 6.96 -10.45
N GLY A 163 -18.31 8.21 -10.42
CA GLY A 163 -17.50 9.39 -10.16
C GLY A 163 -16.86 9.39 -8.77
N ASN A 164 -16.04 10.41 -8.50
CA ASN A 164 -15.19 10.57 -7.33
C ASN A 164 -15.99 10.66 -6.02
N VAL A 165 -17.05 11.47 -6.00
CA VAL A 165 -17.92 11.62 -4.81
C VAL A 165 -18.67 10.33 -4.50
N LEU A 166 -19.26 9.68 -5.51
CA LEU A 166 -19.99 8.44 -5.30
C LEU A 166 -19.08 7.27 -4.95
N ARG A 167 -17.83 7.25 -5.42
CA ARG A 167 -16.83 6.28 -4.94
C ARG A 167 -16.75 6.36 -3.41
N ASP A 168 -16.45 7.55 -2.89
CA ASP A 168 -16.28 7.81 -1.46
C ASP A 168 -17.50 7.33 -0.65
N TYR A 169 -18.71 7.64 -1.13
CA TYR A 169 -19.94 7.32 -0.42
C TYR A 169 -20.24 5.82 -0.43
N LEU A 170 -20.08 5.16 -1.58
CA LEU A 170 -20.46 3.76 -1.74
C LEU A 170 -19.43 2.81 -1.12
N THR A 171 -18.15 3.18 -1.09
CA THR A 171 -17.10 2.42 -0.39
C THR A 171 -17.19 2.52 1.12
N ASP A 172 -17.97 3.46 1.66
CA ASP A 172 -18.40 3.42 3.06
C ASP A 172 -19.71 2.66 3.22
N LEU A 173 -20.76 3.02 2.45
CA LEU A 173 -22.12 2.51 2.63
C LEU A 173 -22.20 0.98 2.59
N PHE A 174 -21.79 0.36 1.48
CA PHE A 174 -21.95 -1.08 1.30
C PHE A 174 -21.04 -1.90 2.23
N PRO A 175 -19.75 -1.57 2.40
CA PRO A 175 -18.88 -2.26 3.35
C PRO A 175 -19.33 -2.17 4.81
N ILE A 176 -19.93 -1.04 5.24
CA ILE A 176 -20.51 -0.94 6.58
C ILE A 176 -21.70 -1.88 6.73
N ILE A 177 -22.53 -2.05 5.69
CA ILE A 177 -23.65 -3.00 5.70
C ILE A 177 -23.13 -4.45 5.68
N GLU A 178 -22.18 -4.76 4.79
CA GLU A 178 -21.66 -6.10 4.52
C GLU A 178 -20.77 -6.63 5.66
N LEU A 179 -19.87 -5.78 6.18
CA LEU A 179 -18.77 -6.17 7.07
C LEU A 179 -18.81 -5.48 8.44
N GLY A 180 -19.78 -4.58 8.67
CA GLY A 180 -19.88 -3.77 9.88
C GLY A 180 -18.85 -2.65 9.99
N THR A 181 -17.97 -2.48 8.98
CA THR A 181 -16.94 -1.44 8.91
C THR A 181 -16.37 -1.33 7.50
N SER A 182 -16.00 -0.12 7.06
CA SER A 182 -15.30 0.10 5.79
C SER A 182 -13.78 -0.10 5.88
N ALA A 183 -13.24 -0.36 7.08
CA ALA A 183 -11.82 -0.64 7.28
C ALA A 183 -11.38 -2.02 6.74
N LYS A 184 -12.32 -2.95 6.52
CA LYS A 184 -12.03 -4.32 6.06
C LYS A 184 -12.07 -4.46 4.52
N MET A 185 -11.86 -3.36 3.82
CA MET A 185 -11.93 -3.29 2.36
C MET A 185 -10.55 -3.33 1.73
N LEU A 186 -10.48 -3.99 0.58
CA LEU A 186 -9.34 -3.92 -0.31
C LEU A 186 -9.48 -2.67 -1.21
N SER A 187 -8.58 -1.70 -1.08
CA SER A 187 -8.55 -0.50 -1.92
C SER A 187 -7.27 -0.50 -2.76
N ILE A 188 -7.42 -0.70 -4.07
CA ILE A 188 -6.32 -0.79 -5.03
C ILE A 188 -6.41 0.38 -5.99
N VAL A 189 -5.31 1.12 -6.13
CA VAL A 189 -5.15 2.22 -7.06
C VAL A 189 -4.06 1.86 -8.08
N PRO A 190 -4.43 1.31 -9.25
CA PRO A 190 -3.49 1.16 -10.36
C PRO A 190 -3.01 2.53 -10.81
N LEU A 191 -1.70 2.79 -10.70
CA LEU A 191 -1.13 4.07 -11.10
C LEU A 191 -1.02 4.12 -12.64
N LEU A 192 -1.29 5.30 -13.23
CA LEU A 192 -1.26 5.50 -14.70
C LEU A 192 0.08 5.11 -15.36
N LYS A 193 1.18 5.09 -14.60
CA LYS A 193 2.53 4.71 -15.07
C LYS A 193 2.91 3.25 -14.76
N GLY A 194 1.95 2.40 -14.41
CA GLY A 194 2.15 0.97 -14.20
C GLY A 194 2.52 0.55 -12.77
N GLY A 195 2.70 1.50 -11.85
CA GLY A 195 2.84 1.21 -10.42
C GLY A 195 1.51 0.80 -9.77
N GLY A 196 1.57 0.34 -8.52
CA GLY A 196 0.40 0.06 -7.68
C GLY A 196 0.47 0.84 -6.38
N LEU A 197 -0.66 1.40 -5.96
CA LEU A 197 -0.86 1.94 -4.62
C LEU A 197 -1.97 1.10 -3.95
N PHE A 198 -1.69 0.60 -2.76
CA PHE A 198 -2.59 -0.31 -2.03
C PHE A 198 -2.94 0.35 -0.70
N GLU A 199 -4.15 0.87 -0.61
CA GLU A 199 -4.67 1.47 0.62
C GLU A 199 -5.20 0.37 1.53
N THR A 200 -4.92 0.49 2.83
CA THR A 200 -5.16 -0.56 3.84
C THR A 200 -6.60 -0.58 4.34
N GLY A 201 -7.54 0.02 3.61
CA GLY A 201 -8.95 0.22 3.99
C GLY A 201 -9.48 1.58 3.52
N ALA A 202 -10.79 1.78 3.64
CA ALA A 202 -11.46 3.04 3.26
C ALA A 202 -11.79 3.95 4.46
N GLY A 203 -11.47 3.50 5.69
CA GLY A 203 -11.76 4.24 6.93
C GLY A 203 -10.73 5.32 7.29
N GLY A 204 -11.05 6.11 8.32
CA GLY A 204 -10.14 7.10 8.91
C GLY A 204 -9.18 6.53 9.98
N SER A 205 -8.38 7.40 10.59
CA SER A 205 -7.34 7.03 11.60
C SER A 205 -7.86 6.72 13.02
N ALA A 206 -9.18 6.63 13.21
CA ALA A 206 -9.84 6.20 14.44
C ALA A 206 -9.29 6.81 15.76
N PRO A 207 -9.43 8.13 16.02
CA PRO A 207 -8.82 8.79 17.19
C PRO A 207 -9.25 8.22 18.55
N LYS A 208 -10.45 7.64 18.65
CA LYS A 208 -10.94 6.95 19.87
C LYS A 208 -10.16 5.66 20.19
N HIS A 209 -9.40 5.11 19.25
CA HIS A 209 -8.53 3.96 19.49
C HIS A 209 -7.27 4.41 20.22
N VAL A 210 -6.69 5.55 19.82
CA VAL A 210 -5.55 6.17 20.50
C VAL A 210 -5.91 6.54 21.94
N GLN A 211 -7.11 7.07 22.17
CA GLN A 211 -7.58 7.37 23.53
C GLN A 211 -7.55 6.12 24.42
N GLN A 212 -8.18 5.02 23.99
CA GLN A 212 -8.16 3.76 24.74
C GLN A 212 -6.74 3.22 24.92
N PHE A 213 -5.91 3.32 23.90
CA PHE A 213 -4.53 2.86 23.99
C PHE A 213 -3.75 3.64 25.06
N VAL A 214 -3.83 4.97 25.10
CA VAL A 214 -3.12 5.78 26.10
C VAL A 214 -3.67 5.56 27.51
N GLU A 215 -5.00 5.43 27.66
CA GLU A 215 -5.65 5.28 28.97
C GLU A 215 -5.52 3.86 29.54
N GLU A 216 -5.59 2.83 28.69
CA GLU A 216 -5.77 1.43 29.11
C GLU A 216 -4.76 0.47 28.47
N ASN A 217 -3.80 0.96 27.67
CA ASN A 217 -2.82 0.17 26.91
C ASN A 217 -3.49 -0.99 26.13
N HIS A 218 -4.65 -0.73 25.53
CA HIS A 218 -5.37 -1.67 24.68
C HIS A 218 -5.68 -1.03 23.32
N LEU A 219 -5.18 -1.62 22.23
CA LEU A 219 -5.38 -1.11 20.88
C LEU A 219 -6.36 -1.99 20.10
N ARG A 220 -7.62 -1.55 19.98
CA ARG A 220 -8.68 -2.25 19.22
C ARG A 220 -8.69 -1.95 17.71
N TRP A 221 -7.59 -1.45 17.16
CA TRP A 221 -7.45 -1.25 15.71
C TRP A 221 -7.31 -2.59 15.01
N ASP A 222 -8.12 -2.83 13.97
CA ASP A 222 -8.09 -4.06 13.19
C ASP A 222 -7.22 -3.86 11.94
N SER A 223 -6.05 -4.51 11.92
CA SER A 223 -5.06 -4.43 10.83
C SER A 223 -5.36 -5.39 9.66
N LEU A 224 -6.56 -6.00 9.59
CA LEU A 224 -6.93 -6.89 8.48
C LEU A 224 -6.68 -6.26 7.10
N GLY A 225 -7.04 -5.00 6.93
CA GLY A 225 -6.83 -4.29 5.67
C GLY A 225 -5.35 -4.07 5.32
N GLU A 226 -4.46 -3.98 6.32
CA GLU A 226 -3.01 -3.91 6.10
C GLU A 226 -2.49 -5.25 5.57
N TYR A 227 -2.96 -6.37 6.13
CA TYR A 227 -2.56 -7.70 5.67
C TYR A 227 -3.03 -7.97 4.24
N LEU A 228 -4.29 -7.61 3.93
CA LEU A 228 -4.86 -7.74 2.60
C LEU A 228 -4.13 -6.87 1.57
N ALA A 229 -3.84 -5.61 1.91
CA ALA A 229 -3.09 -4.72 1.04
C ALA A 229 -1.66 -5.22 0.80
N LEU A 230 -0.99 -5.76 1.83
CA LEU A 230 0.34 -6.35 1.70
C LEU A 230 0.32 -7.60 0.81
N ALA A 231 -0.65 -8.50 0.99
CA ALA A 231 -0.79 -9.70 0.16
C ALA A 231 -0.95 -9.32 -1.31
N VAL A 232 -1.84 -8.38 -1.62
CA VAL A 232 -2.07 -7.91 -2.99
C VAL A 232 -0.86 -7.15 -3.55
N SER A 233 -0.16 -6.38 -2.72
CA SER A 233 1.10 -5.73 -3.13
C SER A 233 2.17 -6.77 -3.53
N LEU A 234 2.25 -7.89 -2.82
CA LEU A 234 3.18 -8.98 -3.14
C LEU A 234 2.73 -9.74 -4.40
N GLU A 235 1.43 -9.92 -4.62
CA GLU A 235 0.89 -10.51 -5.86
C GLU A 235 1.17 -9.63 -7.08
N ASP A 236 1.00 -8.31 -6.95
CA ASP A 236 1.29 -7.35 -8.02
C ASP A 236 2.79 -7.35 -8.37
N LEU A 237 3.67 -7.37 -7.36
CA LEU A 237 5.11 -7.52 -7.56
C LEU A 237 5.45 -8.86 -8.23
N ALA A 238 4.83 -9.96 -7.78
CA ALA A 238 5.03 -11.28 -8.34
C ALA A 238 4.63 -11.34 -9.82
N ALA A 239 3.50 -10.72 -10.18
CA ALA A 239 3.01 -10.67 -11.56
C ALA A 239 3.89 -9.79 -12.46
N LYS A 240 4.26 -8.58 -12.00
CA LYS A 240 5.02 -7.61 -12.80
C LYS A 240 6.49 -7.99 -12.98
N ALA A 241 7.10 -8.59 -11.96
CA ALA A 241 8.52 -8.94 -11.95
C ALA A 241 8.78 -10.45 -12.14
N ALA A 242 7.76 -11.25 -12.42
CA ALA A 242 7.83 -12.72 -12.44
C ALA A 242 8.51 -13.31 -11.19
N ASN A 243 8.29 -12.68 -10.02
CA ASN A 243 9.02 -12.98 -8.79
C ASN A 243 8.35 -14.14 -8.03
N ALA A 244 8.95 -15.33 -8.10
CA ALA A 244 8.45 -16.55 -7.45
C ALA A 244 8.43 -16.45 -5.92
N GLN A 245 9.38 -15.74 -5.31
CA GLN A 245 9.44 -15.56 -3.85
C GLN A 245 8.31 -14.64 -3.37
N ALA A 246 8.05 -13.53 -4.07
CA ALA A 246 6.92 -12.65 -3.79
C ALA A 246 5.59 -13.40 -3.92
N LYS A 247 5.48 -14.29 -4.93
CA LYS A 247 4.30 -15.15 -5.11
C LYS A 247 4.10 -16.11 -3.93
N ALA A 248 5.18 -16.72 -3.44
CA ALA A 248 5.13 -17.60 -2.28
C ALA A 248 4.71 -16.84 -1.01
N LEU A 249 5.32 -15.68 -0.75
CA LEU A 249 4.99 -14.80 0.37
C LEU A 249 3.51 -14.36 0.34
N ALA A 250 3.02 -13.92 -0.81
CA ALA A 250 1.61 -13.55 -0.98
C ALA A 250 0.65 -14.69 -0.67
N LYS A 251 0.91 -15.88 -1.25
CA LYS A 251 0.07 -17.06 -1.04
C LYS A 251 0.05 -17.46 0.44
N ALA A 252 1.21 -17.51 1.08
CA ALA A 252 1.32 -17.86 2.48
C ALA A 252 0.64 -16.83 3.41
N LEU A 253 0.72 -15.53 3.06
CA LEU A 253 0.02 -14.47 3.79
C LEU A 253 -1.50 -14.62 3.66
N ASN A 254 -2.01 -14.90 2.46
CA ASN A 254 -3.44 -15.16 2.26
C ASN A 254 -3.92 -16.36 3.10
N THR A 255 -3.12 -17.43 3.20
CA THR A 255 -3.42 -18.57 4.08
C THR A 255 -3.44 -18.15 5.56
N ALA A 256 -2.50 -17.31 6.00
CA ALA A 256 -2.46 -16.80 7.38
C ALA A 256 -3.66 -15.89 7.70
N ILE A 257 -4.06 -15.02 6.76
CA ILE A 257 -5.25 -14.17 6.86
C ILE A 257 -6.51 -15.04 7.00
N GLY A 258 -6.64 -16.10 6.18
CA GLY A 258 -7.75 -17.05 6.30
C GLY A 258 -7.82 -17.68 7.69
N LYS A 259 -6.69 -18.20 8.21
CA LYS A 259 -6.63 -18.75 9.57
C LYS A 259 -7.00 -17.72 10.65
N LEU A 260 -6.63 -16.45 10.51
CA LEU A 260 -6.99 -15.37 11.44
C LEU A 260 -8.49 -15.16 11.51
N LEU A 261 -9.17 -15.20 10.37
CA LEU A 261 -10.63 -15.07 10.28
C LEU A 261 -11.31 -16.32 10.84
N ASP A 262 -10.89 -17.52 10.40
CA ASP A 262 -11.47 -18.80 10.82
C ASP A 262 -11.37 -19.03 12.34
N GLN A 263 -10.24 -18.64 12.95
CA GLN A 263 -10.03 -18.78 14.38
C GLN A 263 -10.45 -17.55 15.19
N ASN A 264 -11.07 -16.56 14.54
CA ASN A 264 -11.55 -15.33 15.16
C ASN A 264 -10.49 -14.64 16.05
N LYS A 265 -9.26 -14.52 15.54
CA LYS A 265 -8.12 -13.87 16.23
C LYS A 265 -7.98 -12.39 15.87
N SER A 266 -9.09 -11.74 15.52
CA SER A 266 -9.16 -10.28 15.37
C SER A 266 -9.13 -9.58 16.73
N PRO A 267 -8.73 -8.30 16.80
CA PRO A 267 -8.70 -7.54 18.05
C PRO A 267 -10.08 -7.47 18.74
N GLY A 268 -10.12 -7.79 20.03
CA GLY A 268 -11.21 -7.52 20.93
C GLY A 268 -11.40 -6.03 21.16
N ARG A 269 -12.54 -5.64 21.74
CA ARG A 269 -12.84 -4.23 22.06
C ARG A 269 -12.60 -3.87 23.52
N LYS A 270 -12.45 -4.88 24.38
CA LYS A 270 -12.31 -4.72 25.83
C LYS A 270 -10.87 -5.02 26.23
N VAL A 271 -10.37 -4.24 27.19
CA VAL A 271 -9.10 -4.48 27.88
C VAL A 271 -9.04 -5.91 28.41
N MET A 272 -7.83 -6.48 28.45
CA MET A 272 -7.55 -7.87 28.82
C MET A 272 -8.09 -8.91 27.82
N GLN A 273 -8.49 -8.46 26.62
CA GLN A 273 -8.68 -9.33 25.45
C GLN A 273 -7.47 -9.22 24.52
N LEU A 274 -7.40 -10.13 23.54
CA LEU A 274 -6.46 -10.00 22.42
C LEU A 274 -6.68 -8.64 21.75
N ASP A 275 -5.62 -7.88 21.51
CA ASP A 275 -5.70 -6.58 20.84
C ASP A 275 -4.91 -6.62 19.52
N ASN A 276 -4.70 -5.46 18.89
CA ASN A 276 -3.97 -5.31 17.63
C ASN A 276 -2.62 -6.06 17.62
N ARG A 277 -1.81 -5.91 18.68
CA ARG A 277 -0.47 -6.52 18.78
C ARG A 277 -0.56 -8.04 18.82
N GLY A 278 -1.55 -8.57 19.52
CA GLY A 278 -1.83 -9.99 19.55
C GLY A 278 -2.23 -10.55 18.18
N SER A 279 -3.03 -9.80 17.41
CA SER A 279 -3.38 -10.20 16.04
C SER A 279 -2.18 -10.22 15.09
N HIS A 280 -1.22 -9.29 15.25
CA HIS A 280 0.05 -9.30 14.51
C HIS A 280 0.88 -10.55 14.79
N PHE A 281 0.97 -10.96 16.06
CA PHE A 281 1.66 -12.21 16.43
C PHE A 281 1.04 -13.42 15.72
N TYR A 282 -0.30 -13.55 15.72
CA TYR A 282 -0.98 -14.65 15.06
C TYR A 282 -0.73 -14.67 13.55
N ILE A 283 -0.77 -13.51 12.88
CA ILE A 283 -0.39 -13.40 11.47
C ILE A 283 1.07 -13.84 11.26
N ALA A 284 2.01 -13.36 12.06
CA ALA A 284 3.42 -13.73 11.91
C ALA A 284 3.64 -15.25 12.08
N MET A 285 3.03 -15.86 13.10
CA MET A 285 3.12 -17.29 13.35
C MET A 285 2.56 -18.11 12.19
N TRP A 286 1.32 -17.84 11.75
CA TRP A 286 0.72 -18.62 10.66
C TRP A 286 1.32 -18.33 9.29
N TRP A 287 1.85 -17.13 9.08
CA TRP A 287 2.56 -16.81 7.85
C TRP A 287 3.89 -17.56 7.79
N ALA A 288 4.64 -17.62 8.89
CA ALA A 288 5.85 -18.45 8.99
C ALA A 288 5.53 -19.94 8.81
N GLU A 289 4.47 -20.46 9.44
CA GLU A 289 4.01 -21.85 9.23
C GLU A 289 3.70 -22.13 7.76
N SER A 290 2.94 -21.25 7.10
CA SER A 290 2.57 -21.45 5.69
C SER A 290 3.76 -21.27 4.75
N MET A 291 4.72 -20.40 5.09
CA MET A 291 5.97 -20.28 4.36
C MET A 291 6.84 -21.53 4.49
N ALA A 292 6.88 -22.16 5.67
CA ALA A 292 7.67 -23.38 5.90
C ALA A 292 7.26 -24.56 4.99
N GLU A 293 6.03 -24.57 4.47
CA GLU A 293 5.56 -25.56 3.49
C GLU A 293 6.21 -25.41 2.11
N VAL A 294 6.69 -24.21 1.77
CA VAL A 294 7.24 -23.87 0.45
C VAL A 294 8.71 -23.44 0.50
N ASP A 295 9.19 -23.00 1.66
CA ASP A 295 10.56 -22.58 1.93
C ASP A 295 10.99 -23.09 3.32
N PRO A 296 11.80 -24.17 3.39
CA PRO A 296 12.25 -24.77 4.65
C PRO A 296 13.03 -23.82 5.56
N SER A 297 13.55 -22.69 5.06
CA SER A 297 14.24 -21.70 5.90
C SER A 297 13.33 -21.07 6.96
N PHE A 298 12.01 -21.12 6.78
CA PHE A 298 11.03 -20.65 7.76
C PHE A 298 10.68 -21.67 8.85
N ALA A 299 11.11 -22.93 8.72
CA ALA A 299 10.68 -24.01 9.62
C ALA A 299 11.07 -23.76 11.08
N GLU A 300 12.28 -23.26 11.32
CA GLU A 300 12.77 -22.96 12.67
C GLU A 300 11.97 -21.82 13.31
N LEU A 301 11.75 -20.73 12.57
CA LEU A 301 10.95 -19.60 13.05
C LEU A 301 9.50 -20.01 13.32
N ALA A 302 8.89 -20.79 12.42
CA ALA A 302 7.53 -21.29 12.59
C ALA A 302 7.39 -22.15 13.85
N ALA A 303 8.32 -23.08 14.07
CA ALA A 303 8.33 -23.93 15.26
C ALA A 303 8.53 -23.11 16.53
N ALA A 304 9.44 -22.12 16.52
CA ALA A 304 9.72 -21.27 17.67
C ALA A 304 8.54 -20.35 18.03
N LEU A 305 7.90 -19.72 17.03
CA LEU A 305 6.69 -18.92 17.23
C LEU A 305 5.54 -19.76 17.80
N LYS A 306 5.38 -20.98 17.27
CA LYS A 306 4.34 -21.91 17.75
C LYS A 306 4.59 -22.36 19.19
N ALA A 307 5.83 -22.68 19.54
CA ALA A 307 6.21 -23.05 20.90
C ALA A 307 6.03 -21.88 21.89
N GLY A 308 6.25 -20.64 21.44
CA GLY A 308 6.08 -19.42 22.22
C GLY A 308 4.65 -18.89 22.31
N GLU A 309 3.65 -19.51 21.69
CA GLU A 309 2.29 -18.96 21.57
C GLU A 309 1.69 -18.56 22.93
N ALA A 310 1.76 -19.44 23.93
CA ALA A 310 1.18 -19.19 25.24
C ALA A 310 1.87 -18.04 25.99
N SER A 311 3.22 -18.00 25.98
CA SER A 311 3.96 -16.94 26.67
C SER A 311 3.80 -15.58 25.99
N ILE A 312 3.89 -15.54 24.66
CA ILE A 312 3.76 -14.30 23.88
C ILE A 312 2.36 -13.70 24.06
N THR A 313 1.30 -14.52 23.95
CA THR A 313 -0.08 -14.03 24.13
C THR A 313 -0.33 -13.54 25.56
N GLN A 314 0.25 -14.20 26.56
CA GLN A 314 0.20 -13.75 27.95
C GLN A 314 0.90 -12.39 28.14
N GLU A 315 2.12 -12.22 27.62
CA GLU A 315 2.85 -10.94 27.67
C GLU A 315 2.07 -9.79 27.02
N MET A 316 1.38 -10.05 25.90
CA MET A 316 0.54 -9.07 25.20
C MET A 316 -0.73 -8.69 25.97
N ILE A 317 -1.25 -9.58 26.83
CA ILE A 317 -2.43 -9.33 27.68
C ILE A 317 -2.03 -8.62 28.97
N GLU A 318 -0.96 -9.08 29.63
CA GLU A 318 -0.51 -8.56 30.93
C GLU A 318 -0.03 -7.10 30.89
N CYS A 319 0.36 -6.61 29.71
CA CYS A 319 0.72 -5.22 29.52
C CYS A 319 -0.49 -4.26 29.59
N GLN A 320 -1.72 -4.77 29.41
CA GLN A 320 -2.93 -3.97 29.31
C GLN A 320 -3.48 -3.53 30.68
N GLY A 321 -4.46 -2.63 30.67
CA GLY A 321 -5.18 -2.15 31.86
C GLY A 321 -4.48 -1.07 32.65
N LYS A 322 -3.37 -0.54 32.12
CA LYS A 322 -2.61 0.55 32.72
C LYS A 322 -2.39 1.65 31.68
N PRO A 323 -2.39 2.93 32.08
CA PRO A 323 -2.02 4.01 31.17
C PRO A 323 -0.61 3.81 30.61
N VAL A 324 -0.41 4.22 29.36
CA VAL A 324 0.89 4.18 28.69
C VAL A 324 1.23 5.56 28.12
N ASP A 325 2.47 6.01 28.36
CA ASP A 325 2.97 7.27 27.84
C ASP A 325 3.72 7.03 26.52
N ILE A 326 3.17 7.59 25.43
CA ILE A 326 3.77 7.56 24.09
C ILE A 326 4.52 8.87 23.74
N GLY A 327 4.59 9.84 24.65
CA GLY A 327 5.40 11.06 24.48
C GLY A 327 4.83 12.11 23.52
N GLY A 328 3.58 11.99 23.08
CA GLY A 328 2.91 12.96 22.21
C GLY A 328 1.69 12.35 21.49
N TYR A 329 0.86 13.18 20.87
CA TYR A 329 -0.29 12.72 20.08
C TYR A 329 -0.02 12.80 18.57
N TRP A 330 0.23 14.01 18.05
CA TRP A 330 0.50 14.22 16.62
C TRP A 330 1.92 13.82 16.21
N LEU A 331 2.87 13.96 17.14
CA LEU A 331 4.27 13.56 16.97
C LEU A 331 4.72 12.83 18.24
N PRO A 332 4.37 11.55 18.41
CA PRO A 332 4.77 10.77 19.58
C PRO A 332 6.28 10.49 19.56
N ASP A 333 6.83 10.18 20.74
CA ASP A 333 8.22 9.76 20.87
C ASP A 333 8.40 8.33 20.33
N ALA A 334 9.27 8.18 19.33
CA ALA A 334 9.43 6.91 18.61
C ALA A 334 9.88 5.77 19.53
N ALA A 335 10.75 6.03 20.52
CA ALA A 335 11.25 5.00 21.43
C ALA A 335 10.17 4.56 22.42
N LYS A 336 9.37 5.50 22.94
CA LYS A 336 8.22 5.21 23.79
C LYS A 336 7.14 4.42 23.03
N CYS A 337 6.82 4.84 21.80
CA CYS A 337 5.90 4.11 20.93
C CYS A 337 6.38 2.69 20.65
N ALA A 338 7.65 2.50 20.26
CA ALA A 338 8.20 1.18 19.98
C ALA A 338 8.10 0.27 21.21
N LYS A 339 8.45 0.78 22.39
CA LYS A 339 8.33 0.05 23.66
C LYS A 339 6.88 -0.33 23.99
N ALA A 340 5.94 0.59 23.79
CA ALA A 340 4.51 0.34 24.05
C ALA A 340 3.88 -0.65 23.05
N MET A 341 4.30 -0.60 21.79
CA MET A 341 3.78 -1.43 20.70
C MET A 341 4.41 -2.82 20.62
N ARG A 342 5.59 -3.01 21.23
CA ARG A 342 6.33 -4.28 21.23
C ARG A 342 6.59 -4.80 22.65
N PRO A 343 5.54 -5.06 23.46
CA PRO A 343 5.70 -5.39 24.88
C PRO A 343 6.22 -6.81 25.12
N SER A 344 6.07 -7.72 24.15
CA SER A 344 6.52 -9.12 24.28
C SER A 344 8.01 -9.25 23.97
N ALA A 345 8.83 -9.43 25.01
CA ALA A 345 10.26 -9.68 24.85
C ALA A 345 10.51 -11.02 24.15
N THR A 346 9.68 -12.04 24.41
CA THR A 346 9.77 -13.34 23.76
C THR A 346 9.53 -13.22 22.26
N PHE A 347 8.49 -12.50 21.84
CA PHE A 347 8.22 -12.30 20.41
C PHE A 347 9.30 -11.47 19.72
N ASN A 348 9.75 -10.38 20.36
CA ASN A 348 10.81 -9.53 19.83
C ASN A 348 12.10 -10.33 19.57
N ALA A 349 12.49 -11.21 20.49
CA ALA A 349 13.69 -12.03 20.33
C ALA A 349 13.61 -13.00 19.13
N LEU A 350 12.41 -13.42 18.73
CA LEU A 350 12.20 -14.29 17.56
C LEU A 350 12.17 -13.51 16.23
N ILE A 351 11.75 -12.24 16.25
CA ILE A 351 11.63 -11.41 15.04
C ILE A 351 12.88 -10.58 14.78
N ASP A 352 13.55 -10.08 15.82
CA ASP A 352 14.70 -9.19 15.71
C ASP A 352 16.02 -9.96 15.48
N ILE A 353 15.94 -11.11 14.81
CA ILE A 353 17.11 -11.91 14.44
C ILE A 353 17.97 -11.09 13.47
N PRO A 354 19.28 -10.90 13.76
CA PRO A 354 20.14 -10.11 12.89
C PRO A 354 20.29 -10.74 11.50
N VAL A 355 19.87 -10.01 10.47
CA VAL A 355 19.95 -10.45 9.07
C VAL A 355 21.18 -9.82 8.40
N LYS A 356 22.00 -10.62 7.73
CA LYS A 356 23.13 -10.12 6.92
C LYS A 356 22.61 -9.39 5.67
N MET A 357 23.39 -8.43 5.16
CA MET A 357 23.04 -7.70 3.93
C MET A 357 22.96 -8.63 2.70
N SER A 358 23.76 -9.70 2.67
CA SER A 358 23.73 -10.74 1.65
C SER A 358 23.93 -12.12 2.26
N HIS A 359 23.34 -13.15 1.65
CA HIS A 359 23.60 -14.54 1.99
C HIS A 359 25.06 -14.97 1.71
N LEU A 360 25.78 -14.21 0.87
CA LEU A 360 27.19 -14.41 0.58
C LEU A 360 28.12 -13.75 1.61
N ASP A 361 27.57 -12.99 2.56
CA ASP A 361 28.40 -12.28 3.51
C ASP A 361 29.04 -13.25 4.52
N PRO A 362 30.37 -13.17 4.73
CA PRO A 362 31.07 -14.00 5.70
C PRO A 362 30.45 -13.94 7.09
N GLU A 363 30.66 -14.98 7.90
CA GLU A 363 30.31 -14.95 9.32
C GLU A 363 30.97 -13.77 10.03
N GLY A 364 30.24 -13.11 10.94
CA GLY A 364 30.67 -11.88 11.59
C GLY A 364 30.56 -10.60 10.74
N SER A 365 30.02 -10.68 9.52
CA SER A 365 29.67 -9.48 8.75
C SER A 365 28.56 -8.68 9.42
N ARG A 366 28.59 -7.36 9.23
CA ARG A 366 27.56 -6.45 9.75
C ARG A 366 26.18 -6.83 9.22
N THR A 367 25.21 -6.74 10.10
CA THR A 367 23.81 -6.99 9.76
C THR A 367 23.16 -5.72 9.22
N VAL A 368 21.99 -5.89 8.60
CA VAL A 368 21.14 -4.79 8.15
C VAL A 368 20.87 -3.83 9.32
N SER A 369 20.56 -4.36 10.50
CA SER A 369 20.31 -3.57 11.71
C SER A 369 21.55 -2.78 12.15
N ASP A 370 22.74 -3.37 12.11
CA ASP A 370 24.00 -2.67 12.43
C ASP A 370 24.26 -1.49 11.49
N VAL A 371 23.98 -1.69 10.19
CA VAL A 371 24.14 -0.66 9.17
C VAL A 371 23.19 0.51 9.43
N TYR A 372 21.89 0.24 9.61
CA TYR A 372 20.91 1.29 9.88
C TYR A 372 21.15 2.02 11.21
N ALA A 373 21.56 1.30 12.26
CA ALA A 373 21.91 1.93 13.55
C ALA A 373 23.09 2.91 13.41
N LYS A 374 24.11 2.54 12.63
CA LYS A 374 25.23 3.43 12.31
C LYS A 374 24.78 4.64 11.50
N LEU A 375 23.94 4.43 10.47
CA LEU A 375 23.40 5.52 9.64
C LEU A 375 22.64 6.54 10.50
N GLU A 376 21.75 6.09 11.38
CA GLU A 376 20.99 6.99 12.26
C GLU A 376 21.89 7.74 13.24
N THR A 377 22.89 7.08 13.80
CA THR A 377 23.89 7.72 14.69
C THR A 377 24.63 8.84 13.96
N ASN A 378 25.13 8.55 12.75
CA ASN A 378 25.84 9.52 11.94
C ASN A 378 24.92 10.68 11.52
N LEU A 379 23.69 10.40 11.08
CA LEU A 379 22.74 11.43 10.67
C LEU A 379 22.27 12.30 11.83
N ALA A 380 22.14 11.74 13.04
CA ALA A 380 21.84 12.52 14.23
C ALA A 380 22.94 13.54 14.54
N GLU A 381 24.21 13.17 14.34
CA GLU A 381 25.34 14.10 14.51
C GLU A 381 25.38 15.15 13.39
N VAL A 382 25.23 14.74 12.13
CA VAL A 382 25.20 15.65 10.98
C VAL A 382 24.09 16.70 11.12
N ARG A 383 22.91 16.31 11.59
CA ARG A 383 21.76 17.21 11.84
C ARG A 383 22.03 18.28 12.91
N LYS A 384 23.01 18.08 13.81
CA LYS A 384 23.40 19.14 14.77
C LYS A 384 24.13 20.29 14.08
N ASN A 385 24.80 20.01 12.96
CA ASN A 385 25.67 20.94 12.25
C ASN A 385 25.03 21.51 10.97
N ILE A 386 23.89 20.97 10.54
CA ILE A 386 23.15 21.41 9.35
C ILE A 386 21.74 21.83 9.75
N SER A 387 21.37 23.09 9.49
CA SER A 387 20.04 23.63 9.80
C SER A 387 18.96 23.26 8.78
N GLU A 388 19.36 22.84 7.58
CA GLU A 388 18.43 22.49 6.50
C GLU A 388 18.04 21.00 6.53
N PRO A 389 16.81 20.65 6.10
CA PRO A 389 16.42 19.25 5.93
C PRO A 389 17.28 18.54 4.88
N LEU A 390 17.80 17.36 5.23
CA LEU A 390 18.60 16.55 4.31
C LEU A 390 17.73 15.89 3.23
N THR A 391 18.19 15.97 1.97
CA THR A 391 17.65 15.16 0.86
C THR A 391 17.96 13.68 1.06
N LEU A 392 17.31 12.79 0.31
CA LEU A 392 17.63 11.35 0.36
C LEU A 392 19.09 11.06 -0.01
N ALA A 393 19.61 11.72 -1.05
CA ALA A 393 20.99 11.57 -1.46
C ALA A 393 21.96 11.99 -0.35
N GLU A 394 21.67 13.10 0.34
CA GLU A 394 22.46 13.56 1.49
C GLU A 394 22.35 12.62 2.68
N LYS A 395 21.16 12.06 2.98
CA LYS A 395 21.02 11.05 4.03
C LYS A 395 21.86 9.80 3.74
N ILE A 396 21.84 9.34 2.50
CA ILE A 396 22.65 8.20 2.07
C ILE A 396 24.14 8.55 2.21
N VAL A 397 24.60 9.64 1.60
CA VAL A 397 26.04 9.98 1.61
C VAL A 397 26.53 10.33 3.03
N TYR A 398 25.81 11.17 3.77
CA TYR A 398 26.22 11.64 5.09
C TYR A 398 26.09 10.55 6.16
N GLY A 399 25.13 9.64 6.02
CA GLY A 399 25.05 8.47 6.89
C GLY A 399 26.31 7.59 6.81
N HIS A 400 27.03 7.59 5.68
CA HIS A 400 28.26 6.81 5.50
C HIS A 400 29.55 7.61 5.76
N LEU A 401 29.47 8.80 6.35
CA LEU A 401 30.68 9.57 6.69
C LEU A 401 31.60 8.78 7.65
N ASP A 402 32.90 8.85 7.38
CA ASP A 402 33.93 8.35 8.28
C ASP A 402 33.99 9.20 9.56
N ASP A 403 33.81 10.52 9.42
CA ASP A 403 33.67 11.47 10.52
C ASP A 403 32.36 12.28 10.34
N PRO A 404 31.31 11.99 11.12
CA PRO A 404 30.01 12.64 10.98
C PRO A 404 29.98 14.08 11.53
N THR A 405 31.07 14.56 12.15
CA THR A 405 31.23 15.97 12.55
C THR A 405 31.68 16.87 11.40
N THR A 406 32.11 16.27 10.28
CA THR A 406 32.48 17.00 9.07
C THR A 406 31.29 17.79 8.54
N ILE A 407 31.44 19.11 8.38
CA ILE A 407 30.41 19.98 7.76
C ILE A 407 30.56 19.94 6.23
N PRO A 408 29.67 19.26 5.48
CA PRO A 408 29.80 19.12 4.04
C PRO A 408 29.41 20.42 3.33
N LYS A 409 30.26 20.90 2.41
CA LYS A 409 29.96 21.99 1.48
C LYS A 409 29.97 21.46 0.06
N ARG A 410 28.85 21.65 -0.64
CA ARG A 410 28.65 21.17 -2.01
C ARG A 410 29.70 21.75 -2.94
N GLY A 411 30.44 20.89 -3.64
CA GLY A 411 31.49 21.29 -4.58
C GLY A 411 32.82 21.67 -3.95
N GLU A 412 32.91 21.72 -2.61
CA GLU A 412 34.13 22.11 -1.88
C GLU A 412 34.67 20.97 -1.02
N THR A 413 33.83 20.33 -0.21
CA THR A 413 34.27 19.33 0.76
C THR A 413 34.50 17.98 0.08
N TYR A 414 35.70 17.43 0.24
CA TYR A 414 35.99 16.05 -0.10
C TYR A 414 35.50 15.12 1.01
N LEU A 415 34.44 14.35 0.74
CA LEU A 415 33.83 13.48 1.75
C LEU A 415 34.58 12.16 1.85
N LYS A 416 35.02 11.81 3.07
CA LYS A 416 35.54 10.48 3.39
C LYS A 416 34.37 9.59 3.78
N LEU A 417 34.14 8.54 3.00
CA LEU A 417 32.99 7.64 3.15
C LEU A 417 33.45 6.22 3.49
N ARG A 418 32.64 5.53 4.30
CA ARG A 418 32.78 4.12 4.64
C ARG A 418 31.60 3.35 4.07
N PRO A 419 31.66 2.94 2.79
CA PRO A 419 30.58 2.14 2.19
C PRO A 419 30.43 0.81 2.93
N ASP A 420 29.22 0.28 2.96
CA ASP A 420 28.95 -0.98 3.66
C ASP A 420 29.20 -2.23 2.82
N ARG A 421 29.13 -2.09 1.49
CA ARG A 421 29.45 -3.11 0.49
C ARG A 421 30.06 -2.44 -0.74
N VAL A 422 30.94 -3.15 -1.44
CA VAL A 422 31.39 -2.78 -2.78
C VAL A 422 30.88 -3.80 -3.79
N ALA A 423 30.21 -3.32 -4.84
CA ALA A 423 29.86 -4.12 -6.01
C ALA A 423 30.75 -3.66 -7.17
N MET A 424 31.63 -4.54 -7.65
CA MET A 424 32.54 -4.27 -8.75
C MET A 424 31.97 -4.86 -10.04
N GLN A 425 32.12 -4.14 -11.13
CA GLN A 425 31.80 -4.61 -12.47
C GLN A 425 33.02 -5.37 -13.04
N ASP A 426 32.81 -6.47 -13.77
CA ASP A 426 33.86 -7.43 -14.14
C ASP A 426 35.13 -6.82 -14.77
N ALA A 427 35.01 -5.82 -15.64
CA ALA A 427 36.13 -5.15 -16.29
C ALA A 427 37.08 -4.45 -15.29
N THR A 428 36.53 -3.94 -14.19
CA THR A 428 37.31 -3.27 -13.13
C THR A 428 37.73 -4.22 -12.02
N ALA A 429 36.98 -5.30 -11.83
CA ALA A 429 37.18 -6.22 -10.73
C ALA A 429 38.47 -7.04 -10.85
N GLN A 430 38.85 -7.43 -12.07
CA GLN A 430 40.10 -8.19 -12.31
C GLN A 430 41.34 -7.43 -11.81
N MET A 431 41.42 -6.13 -12.10
CA MET A 431 42.53 -5.29 -11.64
C MET A 431 42.50 -5.07 -10.14
N ALA A 432 41.31 -4.84 -9.57
CA ALA A 432 41.16 -4.70 -8.12
C ALA A 432 41.57 -5.97 -7.37
N LEU A 433 41.23 -7.15 -7.90
CA LEU A 433 41.63 -8.45 -7.38
C LEU A 433 43.15 -8.63 -7.42
N LEU A 434 43.78 -8.38 -8.58
CA LEU A 434 45.24 -8.51 -8.71
C LEU A 434 45.99 -7.58 -7.75
N GLN A 435 45.50 -6.35 -7.59
CA GLN A 435 46.06 -5.40 -6.61
C GLN A 435 45.86 -5.89 -5.18
N PHE A 436 44.68 -6.42 -4.86
CA PHE A 436 44.38 -6.96 -3.54
C PHE A 436 45.29 -8.16 -3.21
N ILE A 437 45.43 -9.11 -4.14
CA ILE A 437 46.35 -10.27 -4.01
C ILE A 437 47.79 -9.77 -3.83
N SER A 438 48.22 -8.82 -4.65
CA SER A 438 49.58 -8.26 -4.60
C SER A 438 49.85 -7.50 -3.30
N SER A 439 48.81 -7.01 -2.61
CA SER A 439 48.94 -6.35 -1.30
C SER A 439 49.29 -7.32 -0.16
N GLY A 440 49.10 -8.63 -0.36
CA GLY A 440 49.33 -9.64 0.68
C GLY A 440 48.33 -9.61 1.83
N LEU A 441 47.24 -8.86 1.72
CA LEU A 441 46.20 -8.80 2.75
C LEU A 441 45.34 -10.06 2.75
N PRO A 442 44.99 -10.63 3.92
CA PRO A 442 44.26 -11.89 4.01
C PRO A 442 42.75 -11.74 3.73
N LYS A 443 42.19 -10.54 3.81
CA LYS A 443 40.76 -10.27 3.58
C LYS A 443 40.48 -8.82 3.19
N ALA A 444 39.42 -8.61 2.42
CA ALA A 444 38.92 -7.27 2.12
C ALA A 444 38.38 -6.59 3.39
N ALA A 445 38.46 -5.26 3.44
CA ALA A 445 37.97 -4.47 4.55
C ALA A 445 36.43 -4.37 4.60
N VAL A 446 35.77 -4.53 3.45
CA VAL A 446 34.31 -4.48 3.29
C VAL A 446 33.84 -5.64 2.43
N PRO A 447 32.65 -6.22 2.70
CA PRO A 447 32.04 -7.22 1.82
C PRO A 447 32.03 -6.74 0.38
N SER A 448 32.57 -7.55 -0.53
CA SER A 448 32.80 -7.19 -1.92
C SER A 448 32.28 -8.29 -2.84
N THR A 449 31.54 -7.90 -3.88
CA THR A 449 31.02 -8.82 -4.91
C THR A 449 31.43 -8.36 -6.29
N ILE A 450 31.66 -9.30 -7.20
CA ILE A 450 31.95 -9.04 -8.60
C ILE A 450 30.72 -9.43 -9.41
N HIS A 451 30.22 -8.49 -10.21
CA HIS A 451 29.13 -8.72 -11.14
C HIS A 451 29.73 -9.00 -12.52
N CYS A 452 29.59 -10.24 -12.98
CA CYS A 452 30.14 -10.74 -14.24
C CYS A 452 29.06 -10.81 -15.33
N ASP A 453 28.52 -9.66 -15.71
CA ASP A 453 27.49 -9.56 -16.74
C ASP A 453 28.03 -9.76 -18.15
N HIS A 454 29.28 -9.37 -18.46
CA HIS A 454 29.86 -9.61 -19.80
C HIS A 454 30.25 -11.07 -20.06
N LEU A 455 30.19 -11.93 -19.04
CA LEU A 455 30.43 -13.37 -19.19
C LEU A 455 29.17 -14.15 -19.60
N ILE A 456 28.03 -13.46 -19.74
CA ILE A 456 26.77 -14.04 -20.19
C ILE A 456 26.43 -13.46 -21.56
N ALA A 457 26.43 -14.29 -22.60
CA ALA A 457 25.97 -13.91 -23.93
C ALA A 457 24.45 -14.10 -23.99
N ALA A 458 23.70 -13.02 -24.27
CA ALA A 458 22.25 -13.08 -24.41
C ALA A 458 21.89 -13.58 -25.83
N GLU A 459 21.61 -14.87 -25.98
CA GLU A 459 21.28 -15.50 -27.26
C GLU A 459 19.93 -16.23 -27.21
N SER A 460 19.74 -17.09 -26.21
CA SER A 460 18.61 -18.03 -26.16
C SER A 460 17.65 -17.76 -24.99
N GLY A 461 18.02 -16.90 -24.04
CA GLY A 461 17.23 -16.58 -22.85
C GLY A 461 18.00 -16.87 -21.55
N ASP A 462 17.63 -16.16 -20.48
CA ASP A 462 18.36 -16.09 -19.21
C ASP A 462 18.83 -17.45 -18.64
N MET A 463 17.94 -18.44 -18.61
CA MET A 463 18.24 -19.76 -18.03
C MET A 463 19.27 -20.55 -18.86
N GLU A 464 19.13 -20.52 -20.19
CA GLU A 464 20.03 -21.23 -21.10
C GLU A 464 21.37 -20.50 -21.22
N ASP A 465 21.32 -19.18 -21.35
CA ASP A 465 22.49 -18.31 -21.44
C ASP A 465 23.32 -18.35 -20.15
N LEU A 466 22.69 -18.32 -18.97
CA LEU A 466 23.37 -18.48 -17.69
C LEU A 466 23.95 -19.89 -17.53
N GLY A 467 23.23 -20.92 -17.99
CA GLY A 467 23.72 -22.30 -17.99
C GLY A 467 24.95 -22.49 -18.88
N ASN A 468 24.97 -21.84 -20.04
CA ASN A 468 26.09 -21.85 -20.97
C ASN A 468 27.27 -21.05 -20.42
N ALA A 469 27.03 -19.84 -19.89
CA ALA A 469 28.04 -19.03 -19.24
C ALA A 469 28.76 -19.79 -18.11
N LYS A 470 28.00 -20.46 -17.23
CA LYS A 470 28.56 -21.28 -16.13
C LYS A 470 29.46 -22.41 -16.60
N LYS A 471 29.30 -22.90 -17.83
CA LYS A 471 30.16 -23.93 -18.43
C LYS A 471 31.35 -23.31 -19.15
N VAL A 472 31.10 -22.33 -20.02
CA VAL A 472 32.12 -21.69 -20.86
C VAL A 472 33.11 -20.91 -20.01
N ASN A 473 32.62 -20.18 -19.02
CA ASN A 473 33.42 -19.34 -18.13
C ASN A 473 33.58 -19.98 -16.74
N LYS A 474 33.50 -21.32 -16.65
CA LYS A 474 33.56 -22.06 -15.39
C LYS A 474 34.77 -21.69 -14.54
N GLU A 475 35.94 -21.57 -15.15
CA GLU A 475 37.18 -21.20 -14.46
C GLU A 475 37.09 -19.82 -13.79
N VAL A 476 36.35 -18.88 -14.37
CA VAL A 476 36.16 -17.53 -13.84
C VAL A 476 35.12 -17.49 -12.71
N TYR A 477 34.13 -18.39 -12.73
CA TYR A 477 33.12 -18.49 -11.68
C TYR A 477 33.54 -19.37 -10.49
N ASP A 478 34.37 -20.39 -10.73
CA ASP A 478 34.94 -21.23 -9.66
C ASP A 478 35.97 -20.48 -8.81
N PHE A 479 36.60 -19.47 -9.40
CA PHE A 479 37.47 -18.51 -8.73
C PHE A 479 36.64 -17.46 -7.99
#